data_AF-A0AAW7Y696-F1
#
_entry.id   AF-A0AAW7Y696-F1
#
_cell.length_a   1.000
_cell.length_b   1.000
_cell.length_c   1.000
_cell.angle_alpha   90.00
_cell.angle_beta   90.00
_cell.angle_gamma   90.00
#
_symmetry.space_group_name_H-M   'P 1'
#
loop_
_entity.id
_entity.type
_entity.pdbx_description
1 polymer ?
#
loop_
_entity_poly.entity_id
_entity_poly.type
_entity_poly.pdbx_seq_one_letter_code
_entity_poly.pdbx_strand_id
1 'polypeptide(L)' 'MTNEVDIRSLRANLNISQKELAHDLELSLDTIKSWEQGRRNPTGLARKVLRLIEQYPSLYIKFKNN' A
#
# COMPACT_ATOMS: atom_id res chain seq x y z
N MET A 1 -9.67 3.85 18.56
CA MET A 1 -9.94 3.08 17.33
C MET A 1 -8.92 3.52 16.30
N THR A 2 -7.86 2.75 16.07
CA THR A 2 -6.83 3.13 15.10
C THR A 2 -7.37 2.92 13.70
N ASN A 3 -7.54 4.01 12.93
CA ASN A 3 -7.83 3.96 11.49
C ASN A 3 -6.61 3.36 10.76
N GLU A 4 -6.54 2.04 10.72
CA GLU A 4 -5.58 1.28 9.92
C GLU A 4 -6.06 1.22 8.46
N VAL A 5 -5.13 1.31 7.52
CA VAL A 5 -5.46 1.25 6.09
C VAL A 5 -5.54 -0.21 5.69
N ASP A 6 -6.64 -0.62 5.06
CA ASP A 6 -6.73 -1.94 4.44
C ASP A 6 -5.93 -1.93 3.13
N ILE A 7 -4.70 -2.45 3.22
CA ILE A 7 -3.76 -2.49 2.09
C ILE A 7 -4.30 -3.35 0.94
N ARG A 8 -5.02 -4.43 1.23
CA ARG A 8 -5.58 -5.30 0.19
C ARG A 8 -6.66 -4.57 -0.59
N SER A 9 -7.55 -3.87 0.12
CA SER A 9 -8.64 -3.11 -0.50
C SER A 9 -8.10 -1.90 -1.28
N LEU A 10 -7.14 -1.15 -0.71
CA LEU A 10 -6.44 -0.08 -1.43
C LEU A 10 -5.81 -0.59 -2.73
N ARG A 11 -5.11 -1.72 -2.67
CA ARG A 11 -4.45 -2.31 -3.83
C ARG A 11 -5.44 -2.79 -4.90
N ALA A 12 -6.56 -3.37 -4.47
CA ALA A 12 -7.63 -3.78 -5.38
C ALA A 12 -8.25 -2.57 -6.10
N ASN A 13 -8.48 -1.46 -5.38
CA ASN A 13 -8.99 -0.22 -5.96
C ASN A 13 -8.02 0.42 -6.97
N LEU A 14 -6.71 0.25 -6.76
CA LEU A 14 -5.68 0.71 -7.71
C LEU A 14 -5.46 -0.26 -8.89
N ASN A 15 -6.07 -1.45 -8.87
CA ASN A 15 -5.89 -2.50 -9.87
C ASN A 15 -4.42 -2.90 -10.12
N ILE A 16 -3.68 -3.14 -9.02
CA ILE A 16 -2.28 -3.55 -9.06
C ILE A 16 -2.04 -4.82 -8.24
N SER A 17 -0.93 -5.50 -8.50
CA SER A 17 -0.44 -6.66 -7.75
C SER A 17 0.35 -6.25 -6.50
N GLN A 18 0.55 -7.18 -5.56
CA GLN A 18 1.38 -6.93 -4.38
C GLN A 18 2.82 -6.56 -4.77
N LYS A 19 3.33 -7.12 -5.88
CA LYS A 19 4.67 -6.84 -6.40
C LYS A 19 4.77 -5.42 -6.95
N GLU A 20 3.78 -4.95 -7.69
CA GLU A 20 3.71 -3.57 -8.18
C GLU A 20 3.63 -2.59 -7.01
N LEU A 21 2.78 -2.83 -6.01
CA LEU A 21 2.72 -1.95 -4.83
C LEU A 21 4.03 -1.92 -4.04
N ALA A 22 4.69 -3.08 -3.89
CA ALA A 22 5.98 -3.17 -3.22
C ALA A 22 7.05 -2.37 -3.98
N HIS A 23 7.12 -2.55 -5.30
CA HIS A 23 8.03 -1.81 -6.17
C HIS A 23 7.80 -0.30 -6.09
N ASP A 24 6.55 0.15 -6.24
CA ASP A 24 6.22 1.57 -6.35
C ASP A 24 6.36 2.33 -5.02
N LEU A 25 6.35 1.63 -3.89
CA LEU A 25 6.61 2.19 -2.56
C LEU A 25 8.05 1.94 -2.07
N GLU A 26 8.91 1.33 -2.88
CA GLU A 26 10.27 0.90 -2.50
C GLU A 26 10.30 0.03 -1.23
N LEU A 27 9.33 -0.88 -1.11
CA LEU A 27 9.20 -1.82 -0.01
C LEU A 27 9.44 -3.26 -0.47
N SER A 28 9.78 -4.13 0.47
CA SER A 28 9.82 -5.57 0.17
C SER A 28 8.41 -6.13 -0.05
N LEU A 29 8.30 -7.14 -0.93
CA LEU A 29 7.05 -7.89 -1.10
C LEU A 29 6.54 -8.46 0.24
N ASP A 30 7.45 -8.88 1.12
CA ASP A 30 7.09 -9.39 2.44
C ASP A 30 6.52 -8.32 3.37
N THR A 31 6.90 -7.05 3.19
CA THR A 31 6.29 -5.93 3.92
C THR A 31 4.82 -5.79 3.53
N ILE A 32 4.52 -5.79 2.23
CA ILE A 32 3.14 -5.71 1.72
C ILE A 32 2.31 -6.91 2.18
N LYS A 33 2.86 -8.14 2.10
CA LYS A 33 2.19 -9.35 2.60
C LYS A 33 1.92 -9.28 4.10
N SER A 34 2.89 -8.81 4.89
CA SER A 34 2.76 -8.68 6.33
C SER A 34 1.65 -7.69 6.70
N TRP A 35 1.54 -6.58 5.97
CA TRP A 35 0.45 -5.61 6.13
C TRP A 35 -0.92 -6.15 5.71
N GLU A 36 -1.04 -6.78 4.54
CA GLU A 36 -2.32 -7.35 4.10
C GLU A 36 -2.81 -8.50 5.01
N GLN A 37 -1.90 -9.17 5.73
CA GLN A 37 -2.22 -10.25 6.67
C GLN A 37 -2.43 -9.76 8.11
N GLY A 38 -2.22 -8.46 8.39
CA GLY A 38 -2.30 -7.90 9.74
C GLY A 38 -1.20 -8.37 10.69
N ARG A 39 -0.11 -8.98 10.18
CA ARG A 39 1.05 -9.39 11.02
C ARG A 39 1.86 -8.17 11.48
N ARG A 40 1.88 -7.13 10.67
CA ARG A 40 2.36 -5.78 10.99
C ARG A 40 1.42 -4.80 10.33
N ASN A 41 1.41 -3.55 10.79
CA ASN A 41 0.63 -2.48 10.16
C ASN A 41 1.56 -1.34 9.73
N PRO A 42 1.21 -0.59 8.68
CA PRO A 42 1.95 0.62 8.32
C PRO A 42 1.92 1.62 9.48
N THR A 43 3.05 2.27 9.72
CA THR A 43 3.20 3.27 10.78
C THR A 43 3.78 4.57 10.24
N GLY A 44 3.76 5.63 11.05
CA GLY A 44 4.38 6.91 10.73
C GLY A 44 3.97 7.47 9.36
N LEU A 45 4.97 7.78 8.54
CA LEU A 45 4.79 8.36 7.21
C LEU A 45 4.11 7.41 6.22
N ALA A 46 4.47 6.12 6.23
CA ALA A 46 3.85 5.12 5.33
C ALA A 46 2.34 5.09 5.50
N ARG A 47 1.85 5.10 6.75
CA ARG A 47 0.41 5.14 7.04
C ARG A 47 -0.25 6.41 6.53
N LYS A 48 0.42 7.57 6.62
CA LYS A 48 -0.11 8.84 6.11
C LYS A 48 -0.21 8.81 4.58
N VAL A 49 0.83 8.35 3.89
CA VAL A 49 0.86 8.22 2.43
C VAL A 49 -0.25 7.28 1.95
N LEU A 50 -0.37 6.10 2.55
CA LEU A 50 -1.40 5.12 2.17
C LEU A 50 -2.82 5.67 2.36
N ARG A 51 -3.08 6.43 3.43
CA ARG A 51 -4.38 7.12 3.59
C ARG A 51 -4.62 8.20 2.56
N LEU A 52 -3.60 8.96 2.18
CA LEU A 52 -3.74 9.97 1.13
C LEU A 52 -4.06 9.31 -0.21
N ILE A 53 -3.44 8.18 -0.51
CA ILE A 53 -3.73 7.39 -1.72
C ILE A 53 -5.15 6.80 -1.65
N GLU A 54 -5.58 6.31 -0.50
CA GLU A 54 -6.95 5.82 -0.29
C GLU A 54 -7.99 6.91 -0.56
N GLN A 55 -7.75 8.11 -0.02
CA GLN A 55 -8.64 9.26 -0.18
C GLN A 55 -8.58 9.89 -1.59
N TYR A 56 -7.40 9.85 -2.21
CA TYR A 56 -7.12 10.44 -3.51
C TYR A 56 -6.30 9.46 -4.37
N PRO A 57 -6.96 8.48 -5.02
CA PRO A 57 -6.27 7.46 -5.82
C PRO A 57 -5.40 8.02 -6.94
N SER A 58 -5.69 9.23 -7.42
CA SER A 58 -4.88 9.96 -8.40
C SER A 58 -3.47 10.32 -7.94
N LEU A 59 -3.18 10.28 -6.63
CA LEU A 59 -1.83 10.47 -6.09
C LEU A 59 -0.92 9.25 -6.29
N TYR A 60 -1.49 8.08 -6.58
CA TYR A 60 -0.70 6.88 -6.85
C TYR A 60 -0.10 6.93 -8.25
N ILE A 61 1.21 6.69 -8.34
CA ILE A 61 1.97 6.65 -9.58
C ILE A 61 2.42 5.21 -9.80
N LYS A 62 2.02 4.63 -10.94
CA LYS A 62 2.39 3.27 -11.31
C LYS A 62 3.76 3.26 -12.00
N PHE A 63 4.73 2.52 -11.47
CA PHE A 63 5.98 2.25 -12.18
C PHE A 63 5.92 0.90 -12.89
N LYS A 64 6.60 0.80 -14.02
CA LYS A 64 6.72 -0.48 -14.74
C LYS A 64 7.90 -1.26 -14.15
N ASN A 65 7.67 -2.55 -13.89
CA ASN A 65 8.78 -3.47 -13.64
C ASN A 65 9.59 -3.58 -14.93
N ASN A 66 10.83 -3.05 -14.94
CA ASN A 66 11.81 -3.34 -15.98
C ASN A 66 12.29 -4.79 -15.90
#